data_AF-A0A1R3I985-F1
#
_entry.id   AF-A0A1R3I985-F1
#
_cell.length_a   1.000
_cell.length_b   1.000
_cell.length_c   1.000
_cell.angle_alpha   90.00
_cell.angle_beta   90.00
_cell.angle_gamma   90.00
#
_symmetry.space_group_name_H-M   'P 1'
#
loop_
_entity.id
_entity.type
_entity.pdbx_description
1 polymer ?
#
loop_
_entity_poly.entity_id
_entity_poly.type
_entity_poly.pdbx_seq_one_letter_code
_entity_poly.pdbx_strand_id
1 'polypeptide(L)'
;MMMMKKGDLWSNLGSTMAAIMFFYAMFRQYLPPHLQNYIFRYSKKLSNLMYPYIHVTFDEFTGERMKRSEAFTAIHNYLKDKSSAFAKRLKGDFAEDRQSLVLSMDYDEEVSDVFQGVKVWWAARKSISKTQQFSFYPASDEKRYYILKFHKRDREFITGTYLLHVLKQGKAIAADNRQRKLYSNNPSQSWSGPGYRSTKWSHVVFEHPATFDTLGMDEKKKEEIKKDLIKFSKGKEYYAKIGKAWKRGYLLFGPPGTGKSTMIAAMANFLKYDVYDLELTTVKNNLELRRLLIETSNKSIIVIEDIDCSLDLTGQREKKKKKDHENEKQMDPISKKAKEEEKNDSEVTLSGLLNFIDGLWSACGGERIIVFTTNYVEKLDPALIRRGRMDKHIEMSYCRSEAFKVLAKNYLDIDSHPLFGEIGQLLEETNMTPADVAENLMLKSDDDEEAETCLKNLIEALKEARKKAEKEEKEKEESAKEDSNEPKPVKENRAIH
;
A
#
# COMPACT_ATOMS: atom_id res chain seq x y z
N MET A 1 -31.29 -45.07 -57.33
CA MET A 1 -32.53 -44.64 -56.67
C MET A 1 -32.60 -45.30 -55.30
N MET A 2 -32.15 -44.60 -54.25
CA MET A 2 -32.65 -44.83 -52.88
C MET A 2 -32.48 -43.49 -52.15
N MET A 3 -33.42 -42.58 -52.41
CA MET A 3 -33.69 -41.50 -51.48
C MET A 3 -34.17 -42.16 -50.18
N MET A 4 -33.28 -42.36 -49.21
CA MET A 4 -33.72 -42.57 -47.82
C MET A 4 -34.47 -41.30 -47.42
N LYS A 5 -35.80 -41.41 -47.36
CA LYS A 5 -36.68 -40.30 -46.99
C LYS A 5 -36.29 -39.87 -45.57
N LYS A 6 -36.06 -38.57 -45.35
CA LYS A 6 -35.81 -38.00 -44.01
C LYS A 6 -36.86 -38.45 -42.96
N GLY A 7 -38.07 -38.82 -43.39
CA GLY A 7 -39.11 -39.41 -42.55
C GLY A 7 -38.72 -40.74 -41.89
N ASP A 8 -37.99 -41.62 -42.58
CA ASP A 8 -37.59 -42.93 -42.04
C ASP A 8 -36.49 -42.80 -40.97
N LEU A 9 -35.61 -41.81 -41.09
CA LEU A 9 -34.60 -41.49 -40.07
C LEU A 9 -35.26 -40.94 -38.80
N TRP A 10 -36.28 -40.08 -38.94
CA TRP A 10 -37.01 -39.51 -37.81
C TRP A 10 -37.95 -40.51 -37.14
N SER A 11 -38.61 -41.39 -37.90
CA SER A 11 -39.41 -42.47 -37.34
C SER A 11 -38.55 -43.51 -36.63
N ASN A 12 -37.37 -43.83 -37.17
CA ASN A 12 -36.41 -44.74 -36.52
C ASN A 12 -35.76 -44.12 -35.27
N LEU A 13 -35.49 -42.81 -35.27
CA LEU A 13 -35.07 -42.09 -34.06
C LEU A 13 -36.20 -42.03 -33.02
N GLY A 14 -37.44 -41.81 -33.45
CA GLY A 14 -38.62 -41.80 -32.59
C GLY A 14 -38.90 -43.16 -31.95
N SER A 15 -38.83 -44.24 -32.73
CA SER A 15 -39.04 -45.61 -32.23
C SER A 15 -37.92 -46.08 -31.32
N THR A 16 -36.66 -45.74 -31.62
CA THR A 16 -35.52 -46.03 -30.72
C THR A 16 -35.60 -45.21 -29.43
N MET A 17 -35.98 -43.93 -29.48
CA MET A 17 -36.25 -43.14 -28.28
C MET A 17 -37.41 -43.70 -27.45
N ALA A 18 -38.50 -44.12 -28.09
CA ALA A 18 -39.64 -44.73 -27.43
C ALA A 18 -39.25 -46.05 -26.74
N ALA A 19 -38.46 -46.89 -27.42
CA ALA A 19 -37.92 -48.12 -26.83
C ALA A 19 -37.02 -47.82 -25.64
N ILE A 20 -36.09 -46.85 -25.75
CA ILE A 20 -35.20 -46.45 -24.64
C ILE A 20 -36.02 -45.92 -23.46
N MET A 21 -37.02 -45.08 -23.70
CA MET A 21 -37.92 -44.55 -22.66
C MET A 21 -38.75 -45.64 -22.00
N PHE A 22 -39.22 -46.62 -22.78
CA PHE A 22 -39.94 -47.79 -22.26
C PHE A 22 -39.04 -48.68 -21.39
N PHE A 23 -37.82 -48.98 -21.85
CA PHE A 23 -36.84 -49.72 -21.06
C PHE A 23 -36.42 -48.95 -19.80
N TYR A 24 -36.28 -47.61 -19.88
CA TYR A 24 -35.99 -46.76 -18.73
C TYR A 24 -37.13 -46.75 -17.71
N ALA A 25 -38.39 -46.70 -18.18
CA ALA A 25 -39.57 -46.79 -17.33
C ALA A 25 -39.66 -48.16 -16.63
N MET A 26 -39.44 -49.26 -17.37
CA MET A 26 -39.35 -50.61 -16.80
C MET A 26 -38.22 -50.71 -15.77
N PHE A 27 -37.04 -50.18 -16.08
CA PHE A 27 -35.90 -50.17 -15.18
C PHE A 27 -36.19 -49.40 -13.89
N ARG A 28 -36.97 -48.32 -13.97
CA ARG A 28 -37.37 -47.54 -12.80
C ARG A 28 -38.45 -48.23 -11.96
N GLN A 29 -39.37 -48.96 -12.59
CA GLN A 29 -40.54 -49.56 -11.96
C GLN A 29 -40.30 -50.96 -11.37
N TYR A 30 -39.43 -51.76 -11.99
CA TYR A 30 -39.22 -53.17 -11.61
C TYR A 30 -37.88 -53.45 -10.93
N LEU A 31 -36.91 -52.52 -10.98
CA LEU A 31 -35.60 -52.74 -10.39
C LEU A 31 -35.54 -52.16 -8.96
N PRO A 32 -35.19 -52.96 -7.93
CA PRO A 32 -35.10 -52.49 -6.57
C PRO A 32 -34.14 -51.29 -6.41
N PRO A 33 -34.44 -50.31 -5.53
CA PRO A 33 -33.63 -49.09 -5.37
C PRO A 33 -32.14 -49.36 -5.06
N HIS A 34 -31.84 -50.46 -4.38
CA HIS A 34 -30.47 -50.87 -4.08
C HIS A 34 -29.70 -51.28 -5.34
N LEU A 35 -30.31 -52.02 -6.26
CA LEU A 35 -29.71 -52.43 -7.53
C LEU A 35 -29.55 -51.25 -8.50
N GLN A 36 -30.50 -50.32 -8.50
CA GLN A 36 -30.38 -49.06 -9.26
C GLN A 36 -29.14 -48.28 -8.81
N ASN A 37 -28.89 -48.20 -7.50
CA ASN A 37 -27.69 -47.57 -6.95
C ASN A 37 -26.40 -48.29 -7.35
N TYR A 38 -26.39 -49.62 -7.41
CA TYR A 38 -25.23 -50.38 -7.89
C TYR A 38 -24.97 -50.13 -9.39
N ILE A 39 -25.99 -50.20 -10.24
CA ILE A 39 -25.86 -49.95 -11.68
C ILE A 39 -25.45 -48.50 -11.95
N PHE A 40 -25.98 -47.53 -11.19
CA PHE A 40 -25.57 -46.15 -11.27
C PHE A 40 -24.10 -45.95 -10.86
N ARG A 41 -23.64 -46.65 -9.81
CA ARG A 41 -22.22 -46.62 -9.40
C ARG A 41 -21.31 -47.22 -10.46
N TYR A 42 -21.66 -48.35 -11.06
CA TYR A 42 -20.85 -49.01 -12.09
C TYR A 42 -20.88 -48.27 -13.43
N SER A 43 -22.03 -47.73 -13.84
CA SER A 43 -22.12 -46.87 -15.02
C SER A 43 -21.31 -45.59 -14.86
N LYS A 44 -21.28 -45.00 -13.65
CA LYS A 44 -20.39 -43.87 -13.35
C LYS A 44 -18.90 -44.25 -13.38
N LYS A 45 -18.54 -45.47 -12.94
CA LYS A 45 -17.16 -45.97 -13.06
C LYS A 45 -16.76 -46.21 -14.52
N LEU A 46 -17.66 -46.78 -15.32
CA LEU A 46 -17.42 -47.05 -16.74
C LEU A 46 -17.37 -45.75 -17.57
N SER A 47 -18.26 -44.80 -17.30
CA SER A 47 -18.23 -43.48 -17.95
C SER A 47 -16.96 -42.71 -17.60
N ASN A 48 -16.48 -42.78 -16.35
CA ASN A 48 -15.20 -42.18 -15.95
C ASN A 48 -13.98 -42.83 -16.62
N LEU A 49 -14.07 -44.10 -17.02
CA LEU A 49 -12.99 -44.78 -17.75
C LEU A 49 -12.94 -44.31 -19.21
N MET A 50 -14.10 -44.08 -19.82
CA MET A 50 -14.24 -43.66 -21.22
C MET A 50 -14.19 -42.14 -21.42
N TYR A 51 -14.32 -41.35 -20.34
CA TYR A 51 -14.26 -39.90 -20.39
C TYR A 51 -12.82 -39.40 -20.12
N PRO A 52 -12.08 -38.94 -21.14
CA PRO A 52 -10.65 -38.69 -21.01
C PRO A 52 -10.33 -37.29 -20.44
N TYR A 53 -11.33 -36.50 -20.03
CA TYR A 53 -11.15 -35.15 -19.54
C TYR A 53 -11.20 -35.08 -18.01
N ILE A 54 -10.33 -34.26 -17.45
CA ILE A 54 -10.27 -33.92 -16.03
C ILE A 54 -10.86 -32.52 -15.87
N HIS A 55 -11.63 -32.35 -14.79
CA HIS A 55 -12.13 -31.05 -14.34
C HIS A 55 -11.48 -30.69 -13.02
N VAL A 56 -10.99 -29.46 -12.91
CA VAL A 56 -10.46 -28.89 -11.67
C VAL A 56 -11.29 -27.66 -11.32
N THR A 57 -11.85 -27.65 -10.11
CA THR A 57 -12.72 -26.57 -9.64
C THR A 57 -11.95 -25.65 -8.69
N PHE A 58 -12.13 -24.35 -8.86
CA PHE A 58 -11.59 -23.31 -8.01
C PHE A 58 -12.74 -22.46 -7.45
N ASP A 59 -13.07 -22.69 -6.17
CA ASP A 59 -14.15 -21.96 -5.50
C ASP A 59 -13.73 -20.54 -5.12
N GLU A 60 -14.66 -19.59 -5.20
CA GLU A 60 -14.42 -18.20 -4.79
C GLU A 60 -14.07 -18.08 -3.31
N PHE A 61 -14.69 -18.89 -2.45
CA PHE A 61 -14.45 -18.88 -1.01
C PHE A 61 -13.92 -20.22 -0.53
N THR A 62 -12.82 -20.19 0.24
CA THR A 62 -12.23 -21.39 0.83
C THR A 62 -12.56 -21.49 2.32
N GLY A 63 -13.22 -22.58 2.72
CA GLY A 63 -13.51 -22.92 4.13
C GLY A 63 -14.67 -22.15 4.76
N GLU A 64 -14.95 -22.43 6.04
CA GLU A 64 -16.09 -21.87 6.81
C GLU A 64 -16.00 -20.35 7.05
N ARG A 65 -14.83 -19.73 6.81
CA ARG A 65 -14.57 -18.32 7.15
C ARG A 65 -14.83 -17.30 6.03
N MET A 66 -15.48 -17.69 4.92
CA MET A 66 -15.83 -16.77 3.82
C MET A 66 -14.62 -15.95 3.31
N LYS A 67 -13.41 -16.53 3.35
CA LYS A 67 -12.20 -15.86 2.82
C LYS A 67 -12.10 -16.14 1.33
N ARG A 68 -12.01 -15.08 0.51
CA ARG A 68 -11.85 -15.20 -0.94
C ARG A 68 -10.55 -15.95 -1.26
N SER A 69 -10.62 -16.94 -2.12
CA SER A 69 -9.51 -17.79 -2.54
C SER A 69 -8.51 -16.97 -3.33
N GLU A 70 -7.24 -17.00 -2.93
CA GLU A 70 -6.15 -16.33 -3.65
C GLU A 70 -5.99 -16.90 -5.07
N ALA A 71 -6.21 -18.21 -5.22
CA ALA A 71 -6.18 -18.86 -6.52
C ALA A 71 -7.30 -18.37 -7.43
N PHE A 72 -8.51 -18.22 -6.89
CA PHE A 72 -9.65 -17.70 -7.64
C PHE A 72 -9.40 -16.28 -8.15
N THR A 73 -8.91 -15.39 -7.28
CA THR A 73 -8.61 -13.99 -7.67
C THR A 73 -7.52 -13.92 -8.73
N ALA A 74 -6.46 -14.72 -8.61
CA ALA A 74 -5.40 -14.76 -9.62
C ALA A 74 -5.91 -15.27 -10.97
N ILE A 75 -6.68 -16.37 -10.98
CA ILE A 75 -7.29 -16.92 -12.20
C ILE A 75 -8.26 -15.90 -12.82
N HIS A 76 -9.10 -15.26 -12.01
CA HIS A 76 -10.02 -14.22 -12.48
C HIS A 76 -9.27 -13.11 -13.21
N ASN A 77 -8.18 -12.58 -12.65
CA ASN A 77 -7.40 -11.50 -13.27
C ASN A 77 -6.70 -11.95 -14.56
N TYR A 78 -6.14 -13.17 -14.59
CA TYR A 78 -5.55 -13.75 -15.80
C TYR A 78 -6.59 -13.90 -16.91
N LEU A 79 -7.75 -14.45 -16.57
CA LEU A 79 -8.82 -14.64 -17.54
C LEU A 79 -9.43 -13.31 -17.96
N LYS A 80 -9.55 -12.30 -17.09
CA LYS A 80 -10.13 -10.99 -17.46
C LYS A 80 -9.42 -10.38 -18.66
N ASP A 81 -8.09 -10.38 -18.63
CA ASP A 81 -7.25 -9.86 -19.72
C ASP A 81 -7.43 -10.69 -21.01
N LYS A 82 -7.35 -12.01 -20.91
CA LYS A 82 -7.48 -12.96 -22.04
C LYS A 82 -8.89 -13.06 -22.63
N SER A 83 -9.92 -12.94 -21.80
CA SER A 83 -11.33 -13.17 -22.19
C SER A 83 -11.84 -12.05 -23.08
N SER A 84 -11.33 -10.82 -22.90
CA SER A 84 -11.67 -9.67 -23.74
C SER A 84 -11.45 -9.96 -25.24
N ALA A 85 -10.48 -10.82 -25.58
CA ALA A 85 -10.12 -11.14 -26.97
C ALA A 85 -10.84 -12.38 -27.54
N PHE A 86 -11.35 -13.30 -26.71
CA PHE A 86 -11.84 -14.62 -27.18
C PHE A 86 -13.25 -14.99 -26.71
N ALA A 87 -13.82 -14.25 -25.75
CA ALA A 87 -15.19 -14.48 -25.30
C ALA A 87 -16.21 -13.90 -26.29
N LYS A 88 -17.29 -14.65 -26.51
CA LYS A 88 -18.46 -14.26 -27.30
C LYS A 88 -19.47 -13.48 -26.46
N ARG A 89 -19.45 -13.60 -25.12
CA ARG A 89 -20.33 -12.88 -24.19
C ARG A 89 -19.55 -12.20 -23.07
N LEU A 90 -19.41 -10.88 -23.20
CA LEU A 90 -18.70 -10.08 -22.22
C LEU A 90 -19.66 -9.44 -21.21
N LYS A 91 -19.30 -9.50 -19.93
CA LYS A 91 -19.93 -8.74 -18.85
C LYS A 91 -19.09 -7.49 -18.57
N GLY A 92 -19.68 -6.32 -18.78
CA GLY A 92 -19.07 -5.05 -18.38
C GLY A 92 -19.28 -4.79 -16.90
N ASP A 93 -18.20 -4.62 -16.15
CA ASP A 93 -18.21 -4.14 -14.77
C ASP A 93 -17.40 -2.84 -14.71
N PHE A 94 -17.85 -1.85 -13.94
CA PHE A 94 -17.04 -0.67 -13.67
C PHE A 94 -15.80 -1.08 -12.87
N ALA A 95 -14.62 -0.58 -13.26
CA ALA A 95 -13.44 -0.65 -12.41
C ALA A 95 -13.71 0.08 -11.08
N GLU A 96 -12.94 -0.28 -10.05
CA GLU A 96 -13.06 0.36 -8.72
C GLU A 96 -12.84 1.89 -8.79
N ASP A 97 -12.21 2.42 -9.85
CA ASP A 97 -12.06 3.86 -10.16
C ASP A 97 -13.33 4.56 -10.69
N ARG A 98 -14.43 3.84 -10.99
CA ARG A 98 -15.66 4.36 -11.62
C ARG A 98 -15.48 5.09 -12.96
N GLN A 99 -14.29 5.08 -13.55
CA GLN A 99 -13.97 5.80 -14.80
C GLN A 99 -13.69 4.86 -15.96
N SER A 100 -13.23 3.63 -15.70
CA SER A 100 -12.98 2.63 -16.74
C SER A 100 -13.99 1.47 -16.71
N LEU A 101 -14.53 1.11 -17.87
CA LEU A 101 -15.37 -0.08 -18.03
C LEU A 101 -14.46 -1.28 -18.27
N VAL A 102 -14.47 -2.26 -17.37
CA VAL A 102 -13.71 -3.49 -17.56
C VAL A 102 -14.62 -4.61 -18.00
N LEU A 103 -14.31 -5.17 -19.17
CA LEU A 103 -15.00 -6.33 -19.71
C LEU A 103 -14.44 -7.59 -19.06
N SER A 104 -15.33 -8.46 -18.60
CA SER A 104 -15.00 -9.76 -18.01
C SER A 104 -15.82 -10.85 -18.70
N MET A 105 -15.42 -12.10 -18.57
CA MET A 105 -16.19 -13.24 -19.10
C MET A 105 -17.54 -13.33 -18.38
N ASP A 106 -18.64 -13.42 -19.13
CA ASP A 106 -19.95 -13.71 -18.54
C ASP A 106 -19.97 -15.13 -17.94
N TYR A 107 -20.81 -15.32 -16.94
CA TYR A 107 -20.99 -16.63 -16.33
C TYR A 107 -21.67 -17.58 -17.33
N ASP A 108 -21.31 -18.86 -17.25
CA ASP A 108 -21.73 -19.94 -18.17
C ASP A 108 -21.09 -19.90 -19.57
N GLU A 109 -20.08 -19.06 -19.77
CA GLU A 109 -19.23 -19.09 -20.96
C GLU A 109 -17.97 -19.96 -20.76
N GLU A 110 -17.53 -20.62 -21.84
CA GLU A 110 -16.32 -21.42 -21.92
C GLU A 110 -15.31 -20.74 -22.86
N VAL A 111 -14.15 -20.35 -22.33
CA VAL A 111 -13.03 -19.78 -23.08
C VAL A 111 -11.93 -20.82 -23.21
N SER A 112 -11.40 -21.00 -24.41
CA SER A 112 -10.24 -21.86 -24.64
C SER A 112 -8.94 -21.08 -24.62
N ASP A 113 -7.93 -21.61 -23.93
CA ASP A 113 -6.56 -21.07 -23.92
C ASP A 113 -5.62 -22.12 -24.51
N VAL A 114 -4.57 -21.66 -25.19
CA VAL A 114 -3.55 -22.54 -25.79
C VAL A 114 -2.21 -22.14 -25.21
N PHE A 115 -1.61 -23.06 -24.45
CA PHE A 115 -0.32 -22.83 -23.79
C PHE A 115 0.66 -23.92 -24.22
N GLN A 116 1.75 -23.49 -24.87
CA GLN A 116 2.81 -24.39 -25.39
C GLN A 116 2.25 -25.58 -26.20
N GLY A 117 1.23 -25.32 -27.03
CA GLY A 117 0.60 -26.33 -27.90
C GLY A 117 -0.49 -27.19 -27.24
N VAL A 118 -0.70 -27.07 -25.91
CA VAL A 118 -1.78 -27.76 -25.20
C VAL A 118 -3.00 -26.86 -25.11
N LYS A 119 -4.16 -27.36 -25.54
CA LYS A 119 -5.44 -26.65 -25.45
C LYS A 119 -6.16 -27.00 -24.16
N VAL A 120 -6.57 -25.97 -23.42
CA VAL A 120 -7.37 -26.07 -22.20
C VAL A 120 -8.63 -25.22 -22.31
N TRP A 121 -9.61 -25.52 -21.47
CA TRP A 121 -10.87 -24.80 -21.44
C TRP A 121 -11.20 -24.31 -20.03
N TRP A 122 -11.52 -23.04 -19.91
CA TRP A 122 -11.97 -22.40 -18.69
C TRP A 122 -13.45 -22.07 -18.78
N ALA A 123 -14.21 -22.34 -17.72
CA ALA A 123 -15.59 -21.92 -17.62
C ALA A 123 -15.85 -21.22 -16.29
N ALA A 124 -16.49 -20.05 -16.32
CA ALA A 124 -17.05 -19.43 -15.13
C ALA A 124 -18.44 -20.00 -14.86
N ARG A 125 -18.72 -20.42 -13.63
CA ARG A 125 -20.06 -20.87 -13.24
C ARG A 125 -20.50 -20.26 -11.92
N LYS A 126 -21.81 -20.16 -11.77
CA LYS A 126 -22.49 -19.68 -10.57
C LYS A 126 -23.52 -20.71 -10.13
N SER A 127 -23.42 -21.14 -8.88
CA SER A 127 -24.40 -22.04 -8.25
C SER A 127 -25.23 -21.26 -7.25
N ILE A 128 -26.53 -21.20 -7.48
CA ILE A 128 -27.48 -20.63 -6.54
C ILE A 128 -27.84 -21.73 -5.54
N SER A 129 -27.49 -21.56 -4.27
CA SER A 129 -28.03 -22.42 -3.21
C SER A 129 -29.49 -22.04 -3.00
N LYS A 130 -30.43 -22.91 -3.38
CA LYS A 130 -31.84 -22.79 -2.96
C LYS A 130 -31.97 -23.24 -1.52
N THR A 131 -31.48 -22.44 -0.59
CA THR A 131 -31.77 -22.66 0.83
C THR A 131 -33.10 -21.98 1.12
N GLN A 132 -34.17 -22.76 1.31
CA GLN A 132 -35.41 -22.23 1.92
C GLN A 132 -35.10 -21.91 3.39
N GLN A 133 -34.72 -20.66 3.65
CA GLN A 133 -34.65 -20.15 5.02
C GLN A 133 -35.30 -18.77 5.05
N PHE A 134 -36.23 -18.59 5.98
CA PHE A 134 -36.77 -17.28 6.36
C PHE A 134 -35.63 -16.44 6.96
N SER A 135 -34.95 -15.63 6.13
CA SER A 135 -34.08 -14.55 6.60
C SER A 135 -34.76 -13.21 6.33
N PHE A 136 -34.69 -12.29 7.30
CA PHE A 136 -35.16 -10.90 7.14
C PHE A 136 -34.32 -10.08 6.14
N TYR A 137 -33.22 -10.66 5.65
CA TYR A 137 -32.38 -10.13 4.57
C TYR A 137 -32.06 -11.26 3.59
N PRO A 138 -32.66 -11.30 2.40
CA PRO A 138 -32.37 -12.32 1.40
C PRO A 138 -31.06 -11.95 0.68
N ALA A 139 -29.92 -12.28 1.27
CA ALA A 139 -28.67 -12.34 0.52
C ALA A 139 -28.68 -13.68 -0.23
N SER A 140 -28.82 -13.65 -1.55
CA SER A 140 -28.58 -14.85 -2.36
C SER A 140 -27.12 -15.26 -2.18
N ASP A 141 -26.87 -16.37 -1.49
CA ASP A 141 -25.54 -17.01 -1.41
C ASP A 141 -25.18 -17.58 -2.80
N GLU A 142 -24.83 -16.69 -3.73
CA GLU A 142 -24.29 -17.05 -5.04
C GLU A 142 -22.88 -17.62 -4.85
N LYS A 143 -22.71 -18.93 -5.02
CA LYS A 143 -21.38 -19.54 -5.01
C LYS A 143 -20.79 -19.49 -6.42
N ARG A 144 -19.77 -18.67 -6.61
CA ARG A 144 -19.04 -18.53 -7.89
C ARG A 144 -17.80 -19.41 -7.87
N TYR A 145 -17.48 -20.02 -8.99
CA TYR A 145 -16.31 -20.87 -9.14
C TYR A 145 -15.86 -20.94 -10.60
N TYR A 146 -14.58 -21.24 -10.81
CA TYR A 146 -14.02 -21.54 -12.12
C TYR A 146 -13.80 -23.04 -12.29
N ILE A 147 -14.08 -23.56 -13.48
CA ILE A 147 -13.73 -24.92 -13.88
C ILE A 147 -12.65 -24.85 -14.95
N LEU A 148 -11.55 -25.57 -14.73
CA LEU A 148 -10.54 -25.87 -15.74
C LEU A 148 -10.75 -27.30 -16.25
N LYS A 149 -10.93 -27.44 -17.56
CA LYS A 149 -11.10 -28.71 -18.28
C LYS A 149 -9.90 -28.96 -19.19
N PHE A 150 -9.33 -30.15 -19.11
CA PHE A 150 -8.19 -30.57 -19.95
C PHE A 150 -8.14 -32.09 -20.09
N HIS A 151 -7.33 -32.58 -21.04
CA HIS A 151 -7.19 -34.00 -21.31
C HIS A 151 -6.26 -34.69 -20.29
N LYS A 152 -6.60 -35.92 -19.87
CA LYS A 152 -5.86 -36.67 -18.81
C LYS A 152 -4.38 -36.90 -19.12
N ARG A 153 -4.00 -36.96 -20.40
CA ARG A 153 -2.58 -37.11 -20.83
C ARG A 153 -1.71 -35.95 -20.37
N ASP A 154 -2.27 -34.75 -20.30
CA ASP A 154 -1.52 -33.52 -20.01
C ASP A 154 -1.57 -33.16 -18.52
N ARG A 155 -2.03 -34.08 -17.65
CA ARG A 155 -2.29 -33.80 -16.23
C ARG A 155 -1.08 -33.20 -15.52
N GLU A 156 0.07 -33.85 -15.61
CA GLU A 156 1.27 -33.40 -14.91
C GLU A 156 1.73 -32.03 -15.40
N PHE A 157 1.71 -31.82 -16.72
CA PHE A 157 2.05 -30.56 -17.36
C PHE A 157 1.11 -29.42 -16.93
N ILE A 158 -0.20 -29.68 -16.90
CA ILE A 158 -1.19 -28.68 -16.48
C ILE A 158 -1.07 -28.35 -14.99
N THR A 159 -0.96 -29.36 -14.13
CA THR A 159 -0.88 -29.14 -12.68
C THR A 159 0.44 -28.53 -12.23
N GLY A 160 1.55 -28.88 -12.90
CA GLY A 160 2.89 -28.42 -12.55
C GLY A 160 3.28 -27.12 -13.22
N THR A 161 2.94 -26.91 -14.49
CA THR A 161 3.46 -25.79 -15.29
C THR A 161 2.37 -24.76 -15.61
N TYR A 162 1.27 -25.17 -16.22
CA TYR A 162 0.23 -24.23 -16.66
C TYR A 162 -0.45 -23.52 -15.49
N LEU A 163 -0.88 -24.24 -14.46
CA LEU A 163 -1.52 -23.62 -13.30
C LEU A 163 -0.59 -22.64 -12.57
N LEU A 164 0.70 -22.99 -12.44
CA LEU A 164 1.68 -22.07 -11.85
C LEU A 164 1.86 -20.82 -12.71
N HIS A 165 1.88 -20.96 -14.04
CA HIS A 165 1.93 -19.84 -14.98
C HIS A 165 0.71 -18.93 -14.83
N VAL A 166 -0.51 -19.49 -14.85
CA VAL A 166 -1.76 -18.74 -14.68
C VAL A 166 -1.78 -18.00 -13.35
N LEU A 167 -1.40 -18.67 -12.25
CA LEU A 167 -1.34 -18.04 -10.93
C LEU A 167 -0.29 -16.93 -10.88
N LYS A 168 0.89 -17.13 -11.49
CA LYS A 168 1.96 -16.13 -11.52
C LYS A 168 1.58 -14.91 -12.36
N GLN A 169 1.03 -15.11 -13.56
CA GLN A 169 0.56 -14.02 -14.41
C GLN A 169 -0.64 -13.31 -13.81
N GLY A 170 -1.62 -14.05 -13.29
CA GLY A 170 -2.77 -13.48 -12.60
C GLY A 170 -2.39 -12.62 -11.40
N LYS A 171 -1.40 -13.04 -10.61
CA LYS A 171 -0.82 -12.23 -9.52
C LYS A 171 -0.04 -11.02 -10.02
N ALA A 172 0.67 -11.13 -11.16
CA ALA A 172 1.37 -10.00 -11.77
C ALA A 172 0.38 -8.93 -12.27
N ILE A 173 -0.67 -9.34 -13.00
CA ILE A 173 -1.76 -8.47 -13.45
C ILE A 173 -2.47 -7.83 -12.24
N ALA A 174 -2.71 -8.61 -11.18
CA ALA A 174 -3.27 -8.08 -9.93
C ALA A 174 -2.38 -6.99 -9.33
N ALA A 175 -1.05 -7.17 -9.37
CA ALA A 175 -0.10 -6.21 -8.84
C ALA A 175 0.04 -4.96 -9.71
N ASP A 176 -0.09 -5.09 -11.04
CA ASP A 176 -0.04 -3.96 -11.97
C ASP A 176 -1.33 -3.13 -11.96
N ASN A 177 -2.49 -3.78 -11.87
CA ASN A 177 -3.79 -3.11 -11.77
C ASN A 177 -4.16 -2.72 -10.32
N ARG A 178 -3.31 -3.02 -9.34
CA ARG A 178 -3.55 -2.65 -7.94
C ARG A 178 -3.48 -1.13 -7.82
N GLN A 179 -4.59 -0.55 -7.40
CA GLN A 179 -4.59 0.82 -6.91
C GLN A 179 -3.87 0.87 -5.56
N ARG A 180 -2.91 1.78 -5.45
CA ARG A 180 -2.21 2.06 -4.19
C ARG A 180 -3.19 2.65 -3.20
N LYS A 181 -2.97 2.35 -1.93
CA LYS A 181 -3.81 2.84 -0.84
C LYS A 181 -2.99 3.65 0.15
N LEU A 182 -3.60 4.72 0.65
CA LEU A 182 -3.11 5.48 1.80
C LEU A 182 -3.91 5.02 3.01
N TYR A 183 -3.21 4.50 4.01
CA TYR A 183 -3.77 4.02 5.25
C TYR A 183 -3.50 5.02 6.36
N SER A 184 -4.50 5.28 7.18
CA SER A 184 -4.39 6.07 8.42
C SER A 184 -4.88 5.23 9.60
N ASN A 185 -4.21 5.34 10.74
CA ASN A 185 -4.56 4.55 11.92
C ASN A 185 -5.77 5.15 12.65
N ASN A 186 -6.74 4.30 12.95
CA ASN A 186 -7.95 4.73 13.67
C ASN A 186 -7.66 4.83 15.19
N PRO A 187 -8.22 5.80 15.91
CA PRO A 187 -8.08 5.90 17.37
C PRO A 187 -8.60 4.65 18.09
N SER A 188 -7.94 4.22 19.16
CA SER A 188 -8.25 2.91 19.77
C SER A 188 -9.63 2.78 20.41
N GLN A 189 -10.28 3.89 20.76
CA GLN A 189 -11.69 3.90 21.22
C GLN A 189 -12.66 3.38 20.14
N SER A 190 -12.29 3.50 18.86
CA SER A 190 -13.09 3.00 17.75
C SER A 190 -12.92 1.50 17.48
N TRP A 191 -11.91 0.83 18.06
CA TRP A 191 -11.57 -0.57 17.76
C TRP A 191 -12.55 -1.60 18.33
N SER A 192 -13.40 -1.19 19.28
CA SER A 192 -14.33 -2.05 20.01
C SER A 192 -15.75 -1.45 20.03
N GLY A 193 -16.38 -1.37 18.86
CA GLY A 193 -17.82 -1.10 18.71
C GLY A 193 -18.63 -2.38 18.45
N PRO A 194 -19.83 -2.54 19.04
CA PRO A 194 -20.68 -3.69 18.75
C PRO A 194 -21.32 -3.53 17.36
N GLY A 195 -20.95 -4.39 16.41
CA GLY A 195 -21.74 -4.64 15.19
C GLY A 195 -21.08 -4.36 13.84
N TYR A 196 -19.98 -3.60 13.78
CA TYR A 196 -19.17 -3.45 12.56
C TYR A 196 -17.73 -3.83 12.85
N ARG A 197 -17.10 -4.61 11.95
CA ARG A 197 -15.68 -5.02 12.06
C ARG A 197 -14.82 -3.76 12.08
N SER A 198 -14.49 -3.26 13.26
CA SER A 198 -13.60 -2.12 13.39
C SER A 198 -12.22 -2.53 12.90
N THR A 199 -11.74 -1.83 11.87
CA THR A 199 -10.42 -2.03 11.28
C THR A 199 -9.45 -1.08 11.95
N LYS A 200 -8.23 -1.53 12.22
CA LYS A 200 -7.24 -0.64 12.87
C LYS A 200 -6.71 0.44 11.92
N TRP A 201 -6.84 0.18 10.62
CA TRP A 201 -6.46 1.08 9.54
C TRP A 201 -7.69 1.42 8.69
N SER A 202 -7.98 2.71 8.53
CA SER A 202 -8.84 3.21 7.45
C SER A 202 -7.99 3.43 6.21
N HIS A 203 -8.59 3.40 5.01
CA HIS A 203 -7.85 3.64 3.78
C HIS A 203 -8.62 4.40 2.72
N VAL A 204 -7.88 5.17 1.94
CA VAL A 204 -8.32 5.86 0.74
C VAL A 204 -7.42 5.48 -0.44
N VAL A 205 -7.86 5.73 -1.67
CA VAL A 205 -7.02 5.56 -2.85
C VAL A 205 -5.89 6.60 -2.80
N PHE A 206 -4.65 6.16 -3.05
CA PHE A 206 -3.48 7.03 -3.06
C PHE A 206 -3.18 7.52 -4.48
N GLU A 207 -3.58 8.75 -4.76
CA GLU A 207 -3.42 9.45 -6.06
C GLU A 207 -2.58 10.72 -5.89
N HIS A 208 -1.34 10.58 -5.40
CA HIS A 208 -0.44 11.72 -5.30
C HIS A 208 0.32 11.92 -6.63
N PRO A 209 0.37 13.12 -7.22
CA PRO A 209 1.00 13.35 -8.53
C PRO A 209 2.53 13.33 -8.50
N ALA A 210 3.15 13.57 -7.33
CA ALA A 210 4.60 13.69 -7.22
C ALA A 210 5.36 12.42 -7.66
N THR A 211 6.37 12.64 -8.49
CA THR A 211 7.37 11.66 -8.90
C THR A 211 8.77 12.17 -8.55
N PHE A 212 9.79 11.34 -8.76
CA PHE A 212 11.18 11.80 -8.62
C PHE A 212 11.52 12.92 -9.62
N ASP A 213 10.83 12.94 -10.77
CA ASP A 213 11.11 13.91 -11.83
C ASP A 213 10.52 15.28 -11.45
N THR A 214 9.34 15.31 -10.81
CA THR A 214 8.73 16.55 -10.30
C THR A 214 9.38 17.10 -9.03
N LEU A 215 10.19 16.30 -8.32
CA LEU A 215 10.81 16.71 -7.07
C LEU A 215 12.00 17.65 -7.34
N GLY A 216 11.99 18.86 -6.77
CA GLY A 216 13.12 19.80 -6.83
C GLY A 216 14.31 19.34 -5.99
N MET A 217 15.21 18.55 -6.57
CA MET A 217 16.43 18.02 -5.92
C MET A 217 17.52 17.77 -6.98
N ASP A 218 18.79 17.76 -6.56
CA ASP A 218 19.92 17.32 -7.40
C ASP A 218 19.69 15.91 -7.98
N GLU A 219 19.84 15.80 -9.30
CA GLU A 219 19.66 14.56 -10.06
C GLU A 219 20.57 13.42 -9.56
N LYS A 220 21.79 13.73 -9.13
CA LYS A 220 22.71 12.72 -8.58
C LYS A 220 22.16 12.09 -7.30
N LYS A 221 21.57 12.91 -6.41
CA LYS A 221 20.94 12.43 -5.17
C LYS A 221 19.69 11.62 -5.48
N LYS A 222 18.85 12.06 -6.43
CA LYS A 222 17.67 11.31 -6.88
C LYS A 222 18.06 9.91 -7.37
N GLU A 223 19.06 9.83 -8.25
CA GLU A 223 19.52 8.56 -8.82
C GLU A 223 20.12 7.63 -7.76
N GLU A 224 20.84 8.18 -6.78
CA GLU A 224 21.33 7.39 -5.65
C GLU A 224 20.19 6.76 -4.85
N ILE A 225 19.13 7.52 -4.57
CA ILE A 225 17.97 7.05 -3.81
C ILE A 225 17.17 6.03 -4.63
N LYS A 226 16.90 6.29 -5.92
CA LYS A 226 16.26 5.34 -6.84
C LYS A 226 17.02 4.00 -6.87
N LYS A 227 18.35 4.03 -6.96
CA LYS A 227 19.19 2.82 -6.94
C LYS A 227 19.08 2.05 -5.62
N ASP A 228 19.08 2.73 -4.48
CA ASP A 228 18.90 2.07 -3.16
C ASP A 228 17.51 1.41 -3.06
N LEU A 229 16.46 2.08 -3.54
CA LEU A 229 15.09 1.55 -3.55
C LEU A 229 14.96 0.32 -4.46
N ILE A 230 15.53 0.36 -5.67
CA ILE A 230 15.57 -0.79 -6.59
C ILE A 230 16.33 -1.96 -5.95
N LYS A 231 17.48 -1.67 -5.34
CA LYS A 231 18.31 -2.68 -4.66
C LYS A 231 17.54 -3.34 -3.51
N PHE A 232 16.79 -2.54 -2.74
CA PHE A 232 15.94 -3.05 -1.68
C PHE A 232 14.82 -3.95 -2.20
N SER A 233 14.07 -3.50 -3.22
CA SER A 233 12.94 -4.26 -3.77
C SER A 233 13.36 -5.57 -4.46
N LYS A 234 14.56 -5.62 -5.03
CA LYS A 234 15.15 -6.87 -5.57
C LYS A 234 15.95 -7.67 -4.52
N GLY A 235 15.93 -7.24 -3.26
CA GLY A 235 16.84 -7.73 -2.21
C GLY A 235 16.38 -8.98 -1.46
N LYS A 236 15.22 -9.57 -1.76
CA LYS A 236 14.62 -10.66 -0.96
C LYS A 236 15.59 -11.77 -0.59
N GLU A 237 16.27 -12.34 -1.57
CA GLU A 237 17.21 -13.45 -1.39
C GLU A 237 18.45 -13.02 -0.62
N TYR A 238 18.91 -11.77 -0.81
CA TYR A 238 20.03 -11.21 -0.07
C TYR A 238 19.72 -11.10 1.42
N TYR A 239 18.56 -10.53 1.78
CA TYR A 239 18.13 -10.42 3.18
C TYR A 239 17.94 -11.78 3.85
N ALA A 240 17.34 -12.74 3.11
CA ALA A 240 17.19 -14.11 3.58
C ALA A 240 18.55 -14.80 3.82
N LYS A 241 19.50 -14.65 2.90
CA LYS A 241 20.85 -15.23 2.99
C LYS A 241 21.61 -14.75 4.22
N ILE A 242 21.48 -13.47 4.57
CA ILE A 242 22.17 -12.89 5.74
C ILE A 242 21.35 -13.00 7.04
N GLY A 243 20.19 -13.66 7.01
CA GLY A 243 19.34 -13.87 8.18
C GLY A 243 18.73 -12.59 8.76
N LYS A 244 18.50 -11.56 7.94
CA LYS A 244 17.91 -10.29 8.37
C LYS A 244 16.49 -10.12 7.85
N ALA A 245 15.64 -9.46 8.64
CA ALA A 245 14.30 -9.06 8.20
C ALA A 245 14.40 -8.16 6.95
N TRP A 246 13.51 -8.38 5.98
CA TRP A 246 13.52 -7.66 4.69
C TRP A 246 12.87 -6.27 4.82
N LYS A 247 13.53 -5.42 5.59
CA LYS A 247 13.15 -4.03 5.86
C LYS A 247 14.27 -3.05 5.52
N ARG A 248 13.89 -1.79 5.29
CA ARG A 248 14.81 -0.67 5.09
C ARG A 248 14.28 0.58 5.78
N GLY A 249 15.11 1.23 6.58
CA GLY A 249 14.77 2.48 7.25
C GLY A 249 15.36 3.71 6.54
N TYR A 250 14.54 4.75 6.34
CA TYR A 250 14.95 6.05 5.82
C TYR A 250 14.65 7.13 6.86
N LEU A 251 15.57 8.08 7.00
CA LEU A 251 15.36 9.32 7.74
C LEU A 251 15.41 10.48 6.75
N LEU A 252 14.30 11.20 6.59
CA LEU A 252 14.22 12.44 5.84
C LEU A 252 14.30 13.59 6.84
N PHE A 253 15.34 14.43 6.73
CA PHE A 253 15.50 15.55 7.66
C PHE A 253 15.81 16.85 6.93
N GLY A 254 15.38 17.96 7.51
CA GLY A 254 15.60 19.29 6.97
C GLY A 254 14.47 20.25 7.33
N PRO A 255 14.60 21.55 7.01
CA PRO A 255 13.61 22.57 7.32
C PRO A 255 12.19 22.22 6.84
N PRO A 256 11.13 22.79 7.47
CA PRO A 256 9.78 22.71 6.91
C PRO A 256 9.73 23.30 5.49
N GLY A 257 8.82 22.82 4.64
CA GLY A 257 8.71 23.31 3.25
C GLY A 257 9.75 22.76 2.25
N THR A 258 10.61 21.82 2.66
CA THR A 258 11.62 21.20 1.77
C THR A 258 11.14 19.97 1.00
N GLY A 259 9.87 19.60 1.11
CA GLY A 259 9.27 18.49 0.35
C GLY A 259 9.50 17.09 0.93
N LYS A 260 9.67 16.96 2.26
CA LYS A 260 9.80 15.66 2.94
C LYS A 260 8.63 14.70 2.61
N SER A 261 7.39 15.14 2.77
CA SER A 261 6.21 14.32 2.44
C SER A 261 6.06 14.10 0.93
N THR A 262 6.43 15.08 0.10
CA THR A 262 6.49 14.94 -1.38
C THR A 262 7.48 13.86 -1.81
N MET A 263 8.63 13.76 -1.14
CA MET A 263 9.63 12.72 -1.36
C MET A 263 9.08 11.33 -1.03
N ILE A 264 8.33 11.18 0.06
CA ILE A 264 7.66 9.92 0.43
C ILE A 264 6.68 9.51 -0.66
N ALA A 265 5.88 10.45 -1.16
CA ALA A 265 4.94 10.19 -2.25
C ALA A 265 5.66 9.74 -3.53
N ALA A 266 6.78 10.39 -3.89
CA ALA A 266 7.62 9.99 -5.02
C ALA A 266 8.18 8.56 -4.85
N MET A 267 8.64 8.20 -3.65
CA MET A 267 9.09 6.84 -3.32
C MET A 267 7.97 5.80 -3.48
N ALA A 268 6.78 6.10 -2.96
CA ALA A 268 5.60 5.23 -3.04
C ALA A 268 5.16 5.01 -4.50
N ASN A 269 5.15 6.08 -5.29
CA ASN A 269 4.81 6.02 -6.71
C ASN A 269 5.82 5.22 -7.52
N PHE A 270 7.11 5.44 -7.28
CA PHE A 270 8.20 4.73 -7.94
C PHE A 270 8.18 3.22 -7.67
N LEU A 271 7.92 2.81 -6.42
CA LEU A 271 7.89 1.40 -6.03
C LEU A 271 6.53 0.72 -6.23
N LYS A 272 5.47 1.48 -6.51
CA LYS A 272 4.07 1.03 -6.48
C LYS A 272 3.67 0.44 -5.11
N TYR A 273 4.06 1.09 -4.02
CA TYR A 273 3.77 0.63 -2.65
C TYR A 273 2.58 1.35 -2.04
N ASP A 274 1.90 0.69 -1.11
CA ASP A 274 0.91 1.33 -0.26
C ASP A 274 1.60 2.19 0.81
N VAL A 275 0.97 3.29 1.20
CA VAL A 275 1.48 4.21 2.22
C VAL A 275 0.67 4.03 3.49
N TYR A 276 1.36 3.86 4.62
CA TYR A 276 0.77 3.79 5.95
C TYR A 276 1.24 4.99 6.73
N ASP A 277 0.39 6.00 6.83
CA ASP A 277 0.62 7.17 7.65
C ASP A 277 0.29 6.85 9.11
N LEU A 278 1.32 6.73 9.94
CA LEU A 278 1.20 6.36 11.34
C LEU A 278 1.31 7.61 12.20
N GLU A 279 0.15 8.08 12.64
CA GLU A 279 0.06 9.18 13.58
C GLU A 279 0.30 8.65 15.00
N LEU A 280 1.44 9.01 15.61
CA LEU A 280 1.82 8.51 16.94
C LEU A 280 0.96 9.08 18.07
N THR A 281 0.35 10.25 17.88
CA THR A 281 -0.49 10.96 18.87
C THR A 281 -1.77 10.18 19.19
N THR A 282 -2.33 9.46 18.21
CA THR A 282 -3.58 8.71 18.36
C THR A 282 -3.38 7.31 18.95
N VAL A 283 -2.12 6.90 19.14
CA VAL A 283 -1.75 5.61 19.70
C VAL A 283 -1.55 5.74 21.21
N LYS A 284 -2.31 4.99 22.00
CA LYS A 284 -2.28 5.15 23.47
C LYS A 284 -1.07 4.48 24.11
N ASN A 285 -0.69 3.31 23.62
CA ASN A 285 0.37 2.50 24.21
C ASN A 285 1.17 1.71 23.17
N ASN A 286 2.32 1.18 23.62
CA ASN A 286 3.23 0.39 22.79
C ASN A 286 2.60 -0.92 22.27
N LEU A 287 1.55 -1.46 22.91
CA LEU A 287 0.85 -2.66 22.45
C LEU A 287 -0.03 -2.37 21.23
N GLU A 288 -0.73 -1.24 21.23
CA GLU A 288 -1.50 -0.74 20.10
C GLU A 288 -0.59 -0.46 18.89
N LEU A 289 0.52 0.23 19.13
CA LEU A 289 1.56 0.45 18.11
C LEU A 289 2.02 -0.85 17.47
N ARG A 290 2.34 -1.86 18.30
CA ARG A 290 2.73 -3.18 17.82
C ARG A 290 1.65 -3.85 16.97
N ARG A 291 0.37 -3.74 17.37
CA ARG A 291 -0.74 -4.30 16.60
C ARG A 291 -0.89 -3.63 15.24
N LEU A 292 -0.68 -2.32 15.16
CA LEU A 292 -0.72 -1.55 13.90
C LEU A 292 0.38 -2.02 12.95
N LEU A 293 1.63 -2.10 13.43
CA LEU A 293 2.78 -2.53 12.64
C LEU A 293 2.67 -3.98 12.13
N ILE A 294 2.07 -4.88 12.91
CA ILE A 294 1.84 -6.27 12.48
C ILE A 294 0.78 -6.35 11.35
N GLU A 295 -0.25 -5.51 11.40
CA GLU A 295 -1.36 -5.51 10.44
C GLU A 295 -1.01 -4.86 9.08
N THR A 296 0.12 -4.16 9.00
CA THR A 296 0.60 -3.60 7.73
C THR A 296 0.82 -4.69 6.68
N SER A 297 0.41 -4.42 5.45
CA SER A 297 0.62 -5.34 4.32
C SER A 297 2.08 -5.36 3.85
N ASN A 298 2.44 -6.33 3.02
CA ASN A 298 3.73 -6.32 2.31
C ASN A 298 3.70 -5.29 1.18
N LYS A 299 4.88 -4.85 0.70
CA LYS A 299 5.02 -3.77 -0.29
C LYS A 299 4.38 -2.48 0.20
N SER A 300 4.81 -2.08 1.38
CA SER A 300 4.31 -0.90 2.08
C SER A 300 5.43 0.03 2.52
N ILE A 301 5.11 1.31 2.58
CA ILE A 301 5.91 2.37 3.19
C ILE A 301 5.18 2.81 4.45
N ILE A 302 5.79 2.63 5.61
CA ILE A 302 5.29 3.12 6.88
C ILE A 302 5.93 4.47 7.14
N VAL A 303 5.10 5.50 7.26
CA VAL A 303 5.50 6.88 7.47
C VAL A 303 5.27 7.24 8.92
N ILE A 304 6.28 7.83 9.53
CA ILE A 304 6.21 8.33 10.90
C ILE A 304 6.67 9.77 10.84
N GLU A 305 5.70 10.68 10.79
CA GLU A 305 5.97 12.11 10.62
C GLU A 305 6.39 12.77 11.94
N ASP A 306 7.25 13.79 11.80
CA ASP A 306 7.68 14.71 12.86
C ASP A 306 8.01 14.01 14.17
N ILE A 307 8.98 13.09 14.11
CA ILE A 307 9.40 12.34 15.31
C ILE A 307 9.91 13.24 16.44
N ASP A 308 10.43 14.43 16.11
CA ASP A 308 10.88 15.45 17.05
C ASP A 308 9.74 16.16 17.80
N CYS A 309 8.56 16.29 17.20
CA CYS A 309 7.40 16.95 17.80
C CYS A 309 6.43 15.96 18.46
N SER A 310 6.28 14.77 17.88
CA SER A 310 5.31 13.77 18.31
C SER A 310 5.67 13.05 19.61
N LEU A 311 6.92 13.14 20.05
CA LEU A 311 7.44 12.45 21.22
C LEU A 311 8.22 13.49 22.03
N ASP A 312 7.83 13.75 23.28
CA ASP A 312 8.63 14.52 24.26
C ASP A 312 10.00 13.84 24.44
N LEU A 313 10.93 14.10 23.53
CA LEU A 313 12.03 13.20 23.21
C LEU A 313 13.27 13.36 24.06
N THR A 314 13.31 14.32 24.96
CA THR A 314 14.56 14.72 25.59
C THR A 314 14.44 14.80 27.10
N GLY A 315 14.14 13.69 27.79
CA GLY A 315 14.21 13.61 29.27
C GLY A 315 13.32 14.61 30.03
N GLN A 316 12.53 15.42 29.33
CA GLN A 316 11.62 16.40 29.92
C GLN A 316 10.45 15.68 30.57
N ARG A 317 10.06 14.48 30.10
CA ARG A 317 9.13 13.61 30.83
C ARG A 317 9.63 13.25 32.23
N GLU A 318 10.93 13.07 32.48
CA GLU A 318 11.42 12.84 33.86
C GLU A 318 11.38 14.11 34.70
N LYS A 319 11.75 15.27 34.14
CA LYS A 319 11.69 16.55 34.85
C LYS A 319 10.25 17.02 35.10
N LYS A 320 9.34 16.79 34.15
CA LYS A 320 7.90 17.08 34.22
C LYS A 320 7.22 16.10 35.17
N LYS A 321 7.49 14.79 35.10
CA LYS A 321 7.02 13.81 36.11
C LYS A 321 7.52 14.12 37.52
N LYS A 322 8.76 14.59 37.70
CA LYS A 322 9.27 15.02 39.03
C LYS A 322 8.55 16.28 39.54
N LYS A 323 8.38 17.30 38.69
CA LYS A 323 7.61 18.52 39.03
C LYS A 323 6.12 18.25 39.25
N ASP A 324 5.53 17.36 38.47
CA ASP A 324 4.13 16.94 38.57
C ASP A 324 3.90 16.09 39.81
N HIS A 325 4.83 15.20 40.19
CA HIS A 325 4.76 14.46 41.46
C HIS A 325 4.93 15.37 42.68
N GLU A 326 5.77 16.40 42.59
CA GLU A 326 5.89 17.41 43.66
C GLU A 326 4.63 18.26 43.79
N ASN A 327 4.00 18.64 42.68
CA ASN A 327 2.73 19.37 42.66
C ASN A 327 1.52 18.49 43.05
N GLU A 328 1.50 17.21 42.66
CA GLU A 328 0.45 16.26 43.03
C GLU A 328 0.45 15.97 44.53
N LYS A 329 1.60 15.98 45.22
CA LYS A 329 1.64 15.85 46.69
C LYS A 329 0.87 16.96 47.42
N GLN A 330 0.65 18.11 46.78
CA GLN A 330 -0.09 19.24 47.35
C GLN A 330 -1.57 19.32 46.90
N MET A 331 -2.07 18.40 46.09
CA MET A 331 -3.46 18.44 45.57
C MET A 331 -4.43 17.53 46.35
N ASP A 332 -5.67 18.00 46.47
CA ASP A 332 -6.79 17.29 47.09
C ASP A 332 -7.17 16.00 46.32
N PRO A 333 -7.75 14.97 46.98
CA PRO A 333 -8.06 13.69 46.35
C PRO A 333 -9.03 13.77 45.16
N ILE A 334 -9.91 14.77 45.13
CA ILE A 334 -10.91 14.98 44.08
C ILE A 334 -10.26 15.60 42.83
N SER A 335 -9.35 16.56 43.02
CA SER A 335 -8.63 17.22 41.93
C SER A 335 -7.52 16.33 41.34
N LYS A 336 -7.01 15.37 42.12
CA LYS A 336 -6.16 14.28 41.62
C LYS A 336 -6.89 13.36 40.64
N LYS A 337 -8.10 12.89 40.99
CA LYS A 337 -8.90 12.05 40.09
C LYS A 337 -9.28 12.78 38.80
N ALA A 338 -9.63 14.06 38.87
CA ALA A 338 -9.93 14.86 37.68
C ALA A 338 -8.69 15.04 36.77
N LYS A 339 -7.49 15.25 37.34
CA LYS A 339 -6.24 15.31 36.55
C LYS A 339 -5.78 13.95 35.99
N GLU A 340 -6.05 12.86 36.70
CA GLU A 340 -5.77 11.51 36.21
C GLU A 340 -6.68 11.13 35.02
N GLU A 341 -7.94 11.60 35.02
CA GLU A 341 -8.87 11.44 33.89
C GLU A 341 -8.51 12.37 32.70
N GLU A 342 -7.89 13.52 32.94
CA GLU A 342 -7.39 14.44 31.90
C GLU A 342 -6.01 14.05 31.33
N LYS A 343 -5.20 13.24 32.02
CA LYS A 343 -3.91 12.71 31.53
C LYS A 343 -4.11 11.58 30.50
N ASN A 344 -4.76 11.90 29.37
CA ASN A 344 -4.70 11.09 28.15
C ASN A 344 -3.38 11.33 27.39
N ASP A 345 -2.24 11.32 28.10
CA ASP A 345 -0.93 11.37 27.44
C ASP A 345 -0.63 10.01 26.83
N SER A 346 -0.27 9.97 25.55
CA SER A 346 0.18 8.76 24.88
C SER A 346 1.42 8.20 25.59
N GLU A 347 1.36 6.95 26.06
CA GLU A 347 2.49 6.25 26.70
C GLU A 347 3.53 5.75 25.69
N VAL A 348 3.34 6.10 24.41
CA VAL A 348 4.28 5.75 23.35
C VAL A 348 5.60 6.47 23.61
N THR A 349 6.68 5.72 23.44
CA THR A 349 8.05 6.25 23.52
C THR A 349 8.78 5.89 22.24
N LEU A 350 9.71 6.73 21.80
CA LEU A 350 10.51 6.43 20.61
C LEU A 350 11.37 5.18 20.80
N SER A 351 11.87 4.96 22.02
CA SER A 351 12.54 3.70 22.38
C SER A 351 11.62 2.50 22.21
N GLY A 352 10.35 2.61 22.61
CA GLY A 352 9.30 1.62 22.36
C GLY A 352 9.14 1.32 20.88
N LEU A 353 8.90 2.35 20.06
CA LEU A 353 8.77 2.24 18.59
C LEU A 353 9.97 1.52 17.97
N LEU A 354 11.19 1.89 18.34
CA LEU A 354 12.40 1.31 17.76
C LEU A 354 12.65 -0.13 18.18
N ASN A 355 12.30 -0.48 19.42
CA ASN A 355 12.34 -1.88 19.85
C ASN A 355 11.42 -2.77 19.01
N PHE A 356 10.31 -2.23 18.48
CA PHE A 356 9.47 -2.98 17.54
C PHE A 356 10.08 -3.08 16.16
N ILE A 357 10.71 -2.00 15.70
CA ILE A 357 11.35 -1.96 14.39
C ILE A 357 12.52 -2.93 14.32
N ASP A 358 13.31 -3.08 15.39
CA ASP A 358 14.48 -3.97 15.44
C ASP A 358 14.23 -5.34 16.07
N GLY A 359 13.15 -5.49 16.84
CA GLY A 359 12.87 -6.71 17.57
C GLY A 359 12.39 -7.87 16.69
N LEU A 360 12.13 -9.02 17.32
CA LEU A 360 11.64 -10.24 16.68
C LEU A 360 10.35 -10.03 15.86
N TRP A 361 9.54 -9.03 16.23
CA TRP A 361 8.29 -8.67 15.53
C TRP A 361 8.52 -8.05 14.16
N SER A 362 9.72 -7.53 13.91
CA SER A 362 10.16 -7.04 12.60
C SER A 362 10.21 -8.15 11.55
N ALA A 363 10.45 -9.39 11.98
CA ALA A 363 10.47 -10.57 11.10
C ALA A 363 9.06 -11.07 10.73
N CYS A 364 8.01 -10.57 11.37
CA CYS A 364 6.63 -10.95 11.07
C CYS A 364 6.09 -10.28 9.78
N GLY A 365 6.91 -9.50 9.08
CA GLY A 365 6.59 -8.84 7.82
C GLY A 365 7.55 -9.21 6.69
N GLY A 366 7.07 -9.09 5.45
CA GLY A 366 7.90 -9.20 4.25
C GLY A 366 8.57 -7.87 3.88
N GLU A 367 8.54 -7.54 2.60
CA GLU A 367 9.09 -6.32 1.99
C GLU A 367 8.43 -5.04 2.54
N ARG A 368 9.14 -4.29 3.41
CA ARG A 368 8.64 -3.05 4.04
C ARG A 368 9.69 -1.96 4.12
N ILE A 369 9.28 -0.73 3.86
CA ILE A 369 10.10 0.47 4.05
C ILE A 369 9.52 1.26 5.22
N ILE A 370 10.38 1.80 6.08
CA ILE A 370 9.97 2.70 7.16
C ILE A 370 10.66 4.04 6.90
N VAL A 371 9.88 5.11 6.82
CA VAL A 371 10.37 6.47 6.61
C VAL A 371 10.01 7.31 7.82
N PHE A 372 11.03 7.94 8.39
CA PHE A 372 10.89 8.91 9.47
C PHE A 372 11.14 10.30 8.91
N THR A 373 10.34 11.29 9.32
CA THR A 373 10.60 12.69 9.01
C THR A 373 10.95 13.46 10.29
N THR A 374 11.88 14.41 10.18
CA THR A 374 12.19 15.33 11.28
C THR A 374 12.63 16.69 10.75
N ASN A 375 12.33 17.76 11.49
CA ASN A 375 12.87 19.09 11.18
C ASN A 375 14.23 19.34 11.86
N TYR A 376 14.53 18.62 12.95
CA TYR A 376 15.67 18.87 13.83
C TYR A 376 16.42 17.56 14.14
N VAL A 377 17.34 17.17 13.24
CA VAL A 377 18.10 15.92 13.38
C VAL A 377 18.98 15.91 14.63
N GLU A 378 19.45 17.08 15.06
CA GLU A 378 20.28 17.28 16.25
C GLU A 378 19.56 17.03 17.57
N LYS A 379 18.22 17.06 17.58
CA LYS A 379 17.42 16.74 18.78
C LYS A 379 17.21 15.24 18.96
N LEU A 380 17.55 14.44 17.96
CA LEU A 380 17.38 12.99 18.01
C LEU A 380 18.56 12.34 18.74
N ASP A 381 18.24 11.39 19.63
CA ASP A 381 19.24 10.54 20.27
C ASP A 381 20.05 9.77 19.20
N PRO A 382 21.39 9.85 19.20
CA PRO A 382 22.25 9.11 18.27
C PRO A 382 22.00 7.59 18.25
N ALA A 383 21.48 7.00 19.33
CA ALA A 383 21.11 5.59 19.39
C ALA A 383 19.96 5.22 18.43
N LEU A 384 19.17 6.19 17.99
CA LEU A 384 18.04 6.02 17.06
C LEU A 384 18.51 5.98 15.61
N ILE A 385 19.55 6.77 15.31
CA ILE A 385 20.14 7.03 13.99
C ILE A 385 21.10 5.88 13.57
N ARG A 386 21.25 4.85 14.41
CA ARG A 386 22.16 3.73 14.14
C ARG A 386 21.65 2.84 12.98
N ARG A 387 22.60 2.36 12.16
CA ARG A 387 22.35 1.37 11.09
C ARG A 387 21.59 0.16 11.62
N GLY A 388 20.56 -0.27 10.89
CA GLY A 388 19.58 -1.29 11.30
C GLY A 388 18.18 -0.71 11.59
N ARG A 389 18.13 0.54 12.07
CA ARG A 389 16.90 1.32 12.34
C ARG A 389 16.61 2.29 11.22
N MET A 390 17.51 3.27 11.08
CA MET A 390 17.52 4.30 10.04
C MET A 390 18.80 4.06 9.24
N ASP A 391 18.69 3.40 8.09
CA ASP A 391 19.86 2.97 7.33
C ASP A 391 20.36 4.05 6.37
N LYS A 392 19.41 4.80 5.78
CA LYS A 392 19.68 5.84 4.80
C LYS A 392 19.16 7.18 5.35
N HIS A 393 20.05 8.15 5.47
CA HIS A 393 19.67 9.52 5.84
C HIS A 393 19.70 10.37 4.59
N ILE A 394 18.62 11.12 4.37
CA ILE A 394 18.44 11.99 3.22
C ILE A 394 18.16 13.38 3.79
N GLU A 395 19.10 14.27 3.54
CA GLU A 395 18.94 15.69 3.84
C GLU A 395 18.11 16.36 2.75
N MET A 396 16.95 16.89 3.15
CA MET A 396 16.09 17.75 2.34
C MET A 396 16.52 19.20 2.59
N SER A 397 17.51 19.67 1.85
CA SER A 397 18.12 20.98 2.02
C SER A 397 17.30 22.11 1.38
N TYR A 398 17.73 23.35 1.59
CA TYR A 398 17.22 24.53 0.88
C TYR A 398 17.34 24.40 -0.64
N CYS A 399 16.56 25.21 -1.35
CA CYS A 399 16.54 25.24 -2.80
C CYS A 399 17.87 25.79 -3.33
N ARG A 400 18.46 25.06 -4.27
CA ARG A 400 19.69 25.42 -4.99
C ARG A 400 19.43 25.40 -6.48
N SER A 401 20.42 25.84 -7.27
CA SER A 401 20.30 25.99 -8.72
C SER A 401 19.67 24.79 -9.44
N GLU A 402 20.07 23.55 -9.11
CA GLU A 402 19.53 22.35 -9.74
C GLU A 402 18.07 22.07 -9.35
N ALA A 403 17.71 22.26 -8.07
CA ALA A 403 16.33 22.12 -7.62
C ALA A 403 15.43 23.20 -8.24
N PHE A 404 15.93 24.43 -8.35
CA PHE A 404 15.23 25.55 -8.97
C PHE A 404 14.92 25.28 -10.45
N LYS A 405 15.87 24.76 -11.23
CA LYS A 405 15.60 24.41 -12.66
C LYS A 405 14.44 23.43 -12.80
N VAL A 406 14.36 22.43 -11.92
CA VAL A 406 13.24 21.48 -11.89
C VAL A 406 11.92 22.19 -11.56
N LEU A 407 11.92 23.09 -10.57
CA LEU A 407 10.73 23.87 -10.23
C LEU A 407 10.32 24.82 -11.37
N ALA A 408 11.26 25.52 -11.99
CA ALA A 408 10.99 26.41 -13.13
C ALA A 408 10.39 25.64 -14.31
N LYS A 409 10.89 24.45 -14.61
CA LYS A 409 10.29 23.55 -15.61
C LYS A 409 8.88 23.12 -15.21
N ASN A 410 8.64 22.76 -13.95
CA ASN A 410 7.33 22.26 -13.53
C ASN A 410 6.24 23.33 -13.46
N TYR A 411 6.60 24.56 -13.05
CA TYR A 411 5.65 25.65 -12.83
C TYR A 411 5.49 26.59 -14.03
N LEU A 412 6.57 26.81 -14.79
CA LEU A 412 6.61 27.77 -15.90
C LEU A 412 6.88 27.11 -17.27
N ASP A 413 7.16 25.80 -17.31
CA ASP A 413 7.56 25.07 -18.53
C ASP A 413 8.80 25.65 -19.24
N ILE A 414 9.73 26.23 -18.46
CA ILE A 414 10.97 26.85 -18.98
C ILE A 414 12.20 26.03 -18.59
N ASP A 415 12.99 25.63 -19.59
CA ASP A 415 14.27 24.94 -19.39
C ASP A 415 15.47 25.89 -19.26
N SER A 416 15.39 27.10 -19.82
CA SER A 416 16.47 28.09 -19.76
C SER A 416 15.96 29.52 -19.86
N HIS A 417 16.50 30.41 -19.04
CA HIS A 417 16.22 31.85 -19.09
C HIS A 417 17.47 32.66 -18.73
N PRO A 418 17.69 33.86 -19.28
CA PRO A 418 18.83 34.72 -18.93
C PRO A 418 18.96 34.99 -17.41
N LEU A 419 17.83 35.10 -16.71
CA LEU A 419 17.77 35.35 -15.27
C LEU A 419 18.16 34.13 -14.40
N PHE A 420 18.25 32.92 -14.97
CA PHE A 420 18.63 31.72 -14.18
C PHE A 420 20.03 31.85 -13.59
N GLY A 421 20.94 32.56 -14.27
CA GLY A 421 22.28 32.83 -13.75
C GLY A 421 22.26 33.67 -12.47
N GLU A 422 21.50 34.78 -12.47
CA GLU A 422 21.35 35.65 -11.30
C GLU A 422 20.62 34.91 -10.16
N ILE A 423 19.52 34.22 -10.45
CA ILE A 423 18.76 33.44 -9.46
C ILE A 423 19.62 32.34 -8.86
N GLY A 424 20.40 31.62 -9.68
CA GLY A 424 21.31 30.58 -9.21
C GLY A 424 22.35 31.12 -8.22
N GLN A 425 22.96 32.26 -8.51
CA GLN A 425 23.90 32.91 -7.59
C GLN A 425 23.22 33.32 -6.28
N LEU A 426 22.05 33.95 -6.35
CA LEU A 426 21.29 34.36 -5.17
C LEU A 426 20.85 33.17 -4.29
N LEU A 427 20.51 32.03 -4.91
CA LEU A 427 20.14 30.80 -4.21
C LEU A 427 21.31 30.08 -3.55
N GLU A 428 22.56 30.30 -3.99
CA GLU A 428 23.74 29.81 -3.28
C GLU A 428 24.05 30.65 -2.04
N GLU A 429 23.78 31.96 -2.09
CA GLU A 429 24.02 32.89 -0.98
C GLU A 429 22.88 32.93 0.04
N THR A 430 21.66 32.58 -0.36
CA THR A 430 20.45 32.74 0.46
C THR A 430 19.78 31.40 0.70
N ASN A 431 19.34 31.16 1.94
CA ASN A 431 18.56 29.97 2.28
C ASN A 431 17.06 30.25 2.06
N MET A 432 16.50 29.66 1.00
CA MET A 432 15.07 29.71 0.71
C MET A 432 14.55 28.29 0.46
N THR A 433 13.37 27.95 0.96
CA THR A 433 12.84 26.59 0.82
C THR A 433 12.26 26.37 -0.58
N PRO A 434 12.27 25.13 -1.09
CA PRO A 434 11.57 24.79 -2.34
C PRO A 434 10.10 25.23 -2.36
N ALA A 435 9.40 25.20 -1.22
CA ALA A 435 8.03 25.69 -1.12
C ALA A 435 7.94 27.21 -1.34
N ASP A 436 8.81 27.99 -0.70
CA ASP A 436 8.84 29.45 -0.88
C ASP A 436 9.23 29.82 -2.33
N VAL A 437 10.18 29.09 -2.92
CA VAL A 437 10.54 29.29 -4.34
C VAL A 437 9.35 28.95 -5.23
N ALA A 438 8.67 27.84 -4.98
CA ALA A 438 7.49 27.44 -5.75
C ALA A 438 6.37 28.47 -5.67
N GLU A 439 6.11 29.05 -4.50
CA GLU A 439 5.10 30.11 -4.31
C GLU A 439 5.37 31.33 -5.20
N ASN A 440 6.62 31.75 -5.34
CA ASN A 440 7.02 32.85 -6.22
C ASN A 440 6.96 32.49 -7.72
N LEU A 441 6.99 31.20 -8.05
CA LEU A 441 6.89 30.69 -9.42
C LEU A 441 5.45 30.32 -9.82
N MET A 442 4.48 30.36 -8.90
CA MET A 442 3.09 30.10 -9.25
C MET A 442 2.53 31.24 -10.11
N LEU A 443 2.01 30.89 -11.29
CA LEU A 443 1.30 31.81 -12.17
C LEU A 443 0.04 32.33 -11.47
N LYS A 444 -0.24 33.62 -11.63
CA LYS A 444 -1.44 34.26 -11.04
C LYS A 444 -2.54 34.41 -12.09
N SER A 445 -2.21 34.34 -13.38
CA SER A 445 -3.12 34.23 -14.54
C SER A 445 -2.45 33.43 -15.69
N ASP A 446 -3.19 33.18 -16.79
CA ASP A 446 -2.77 32.32 -17.91
C ASP A 446 -1.89 33.03 -19.00
N ASP A 447 -1.32 34.21 -18.73
CA ASP A 447 -0.59 35.00 -19.75
C ASP A 447 0.94 34.72 -19.77
N ASP A 448 1.51 34.50 -20.96
CA ASP A 448 2.94 34.14 -21.17
C ASP A 448 3.95 35.24 -20.72
N GLU A 449 3.54 36.51 -20.64
CA GLU A 449 4.39 37.59 -20.10
C GLU A 449 4.55 37.53 -18.56
N GLU A 450 3.85 36.61 -17.88
CA GLU A 450 3.97 36.40 -16.44
C GLU A 450 5.24 35.63 -16.05
N ALA A 451 5.80 34.78 -16.92
CA ALA A 451 6.94 33.96 -16.52
C ALA A 451 8.18 34.80 -16.16
N GLU A 452 8.47 35.83 -16.96
CA GLU A 452 9.56 36.77 -16.64
C GLU A 452 9.23 37.59 -15.37
N THR A 453 7.96 37.91 -15.17
CA THR A 453 7.47 38.61 -13.96
C THR A 453 7.63 37.75 -12.70
N CYS A 454 7.29 36.47 -12.75
CA CYS A 454 7.49 35.50 -11.66
C CYS A 454 8.98 35.34 -11.31
N LEU A 455 9.85 35.25 -12.33
CA LEU A 455 11.30 35.20 -12.12
C LEU A 455 11.85 36.49 -11.48
N LYS A 456 11.34 37.66 -11.89
CA LYS A 456 11.70 38.95 -11.25
C LYS A 456 11.21 39.02 -9.80
N ASN A 457 9.98 38.57 -9.53
CA ASN A 457 9.43 38.50 -8.17
C ASN A 457 10.29 37.59 -7.27
N LEU A 458 10.73 36.45 -7.79
CA LEU A 458 11.64 35.55 -7.07
C LEU A 458 12.98 36.23 -6.76
N ILE A 459 13.54 36.99 -7.70
CA ILE A 459 14.77 37.76 -7.46
C ILE A 459 14.58 38.80 -6.34
N GLU A 460 13.45 39.52 -6.34
CA GLU A 460 13.12 40.47 -5.28
C GLU A 460 12.99 39.77 -3.92
N ALA A 461 12.23 38.66 -3.87
CA ALA A 461 12.07 37.87 -2.66
C ALA A 461 13.41 37.32 -2.12
N LEU A 462 14.31 36.87 -2.99
CA LEU A 462 15.65 36.43 -2.61
C LEU A 462 16.51 37.58 -2.08
N LYS A 463 16.46 38.75 -2.70
CA LYS A 463 17.16 39.96 -2.23
C LYS A 463 16.63 40.42 -0.87
N GLU A 464 15.33 40.33 -0.63
CA GLU A 464 14.72 40.62 0.67
C GLU A 464 15.10 39.59 1.74
N ALA A 465 15.05 38.30 1.42
CA ALA A 465 15.45 37.22 2.32
C ALA A 465 16.92 37.36 2.73
N ARG A 466 17.80 37.70 1.78
CA ARG A 466 19.20 38.02 2.07
C ARG A 466 19.35 39.18 3.05
N LYS A 467 18.65 40.30 2.80
CA LYS A 467 18.68 41.47 3.71
C LYS A 467 18.16 41.14 5.11
N LYS A 468 17.17 40.25 5.23
CA LYS A 468 16.66 39.78 6.53
C LYS A 468 17.71 38.91 7.24
N ALA A 469 18.32 37.96 6.54
CA ALA A 469 19.37 37.11 7.09
C ALA A 469 20.58 37.94 7.59
N GLU A 470 21.02 38.93 6.81
CA GLU A 470 22.12 39.83 7.21
C GLU A 470 21.77 40.69 8.45
N LYS A 471 20.49 41.01 8.68
CA LYS A 471 20.05 41.71 9.90
C LYS A 471 20.02 40.76 11.10
N GLU A 472 19.46 39.56 10.93
CA GLU A 472 19.41 38.56 12.00
C GLU A 472 20.81 38.10 12.45
N GLU A 473 21.78 38.01 11.53
CA GLU A 473 23.17 37.71 11.90
C GLU A 473 23.79 38.84 12.72
N LYS A 474 23.56 40.10 12.36
CA LYS A 474 24.04 41.25 13.14
C LYS A 474 23.42 41.30 14.54
N GLU A 475 22.12 41.04 14.66
CA GLU A 475 21.43 40.98 15.96
C GLU A 475 21.93 39.80 16.82
N LYS A 476 22.21 38.64 16.21
CA LYS A 476 22.82 37.49 16.91
C LYS A 476 24.24 37.79 17.37
N GLU A 477 25.06 38.46 16.57
CA GLU A 477 26.41 38.87 16.98
C GLU A 477 26.40 39.94 18.09
N GLU A 478 25.43 40.84 18.11
CA GLU A 478 25.27 41.83 19.19
C GLU A 478 24.83 41.17 20.49
N SER A 479 23.84 40.25 20.45
CA SER A 479 23.39 39.49 21.62
C SER A 479 24.47 38.57 22.19
N ALA A 480 25.29 37.93 21.34
CA ALA A 480 26.40 37.08 21.79
C ALA A 480 27.54 37.89 22.45
N LYS A 481 27.71 39.16 22.08
CA LYS A 481 28.67 40.07 22.73
C LYS A 481 28.16 40.53 24.10
N GLU A 482 26.86 40.73 24.26
CA GLU A 482 26.25 41.04 25.57
C GLU A 482 26.34 39.86 26.56
N ASP A 483 26.06 38.63 26.12
CA ASP A 483 26.17 37.41 26.96
C ASP A 483 27.62 37.10 27.39
N SER A 484 28.62 37.58 26.65
CA SER A 484 30.04 37.40 27.00
C SER A 484 30.55 38.37 28.08
N ASN A 485 29.76 39.38 28.46
CA ASN A 485 30.12 40.42 29.43
C ASN A 485 29.51 40.23 30.83
N GLU A 486 28.80 39.14 31.10
CA GLU A 486 28.37 38.82 32.48
C GLU A 486 29.57 38.35 33.33
N PRO A 487 29.86 39.00 34.48
CA PRO A 487 30.97 38.61 35.34
C PRO A 487 30.67 37.28 36.04
N LYS A 488 31.54 36.28 35.86
CA LYS A 488 31.47 34.98 36.56
C LYS A 488 31.43 35.18 38.07
N PRO A 489 30.47 34.58 38.81
CA PRO A 489 30.43 34.72 40.25
C PRO A 489 31.61 33.98 40.91
N VAL A 490 32.31 34.72 41.77
CA VAL A 490 33.41 34.23 42.60
C VAL A 490 32.88 33.12 43.52
N LYS A 491 33.44 31.91 43.41
CA LYS A 491 33.13 30.80 44.31
C LYS A 491 33.78 31.06 45.67
N GLU A 492 32.99 31.40 46.68
CA GLU A 492 33.39 31.31 48.09
C GLU A 492 33.57 29.84 48.49
N ASN A 493 34.82 29.46 48.77
CA ASN A 493 35.14 28.20 49.43
C ASN A 493 34.79 28.30 50.92
N ARG A 494 33.69 27.68 51.34
CA ARG A 494 33.47 27.34 52.75
C ARG A 494 34.19 26.03 53.07
N ALA A 495 35.32 26.15 53.77
CA ALA A 495 35.96 25.04 54.48
C ALA A 495 35.06 24.64 55.67
N ILE A 496 34.83 23.33 55.80
CA ILE A 496 34.16 22.71 56.95
C ILE A 496 35.24 22.30 57.95
N HIS A 497 35.12 22.78 59.18
CA HIS A 497 35.72 22.16 60.37
C HIS A 497 34.67 21.31 61.08
#